data_AF-A0A968XEX6-F1
#
_entry.id   AF-A0A968XEX6-F1
#
_cell.length_a   1.000
_cell.length_b   1.000
_cell.length_c   1.000
_cell.angle_alpha   90.00
_cell.angle_beta   90.00
_cell.angle_gamma   90.00
#
_symmetry.space_group_name_H-M   'P 1'
#
loop_
_entity.id
_entity.type
_entity.pdbx_description
1 polymer ?
#
loop_
_entity_poly.entity_id
_entity_poly.type
_entity_poly.pdbx_seq_one_letter_code
_entity_poly.pdbx_strand_id
1 'polypeptide(L)'
;QRPQPPTHRNPPTPTAPSAGFSDAKGHWAEAYIQGMVSRGLLTGFPDGTFKPEAPMTRAQYAALLAKVYDLPSVRASSSFSDLPSNFWAYGAVIKAHQMGFISGFPDGTFRPGLNLTRVQAFSSIVSGLGFKDGAASLLGIYGDRGQVPGYAAGAIATATQKQLVVNYPNPRLLNPLRDITRAEVSALVYQSLVSINRLPAIDSQYLVKPDLGSLGFVDMEQHWARDFILPLAAQSLVQGYMDGSFQPEAPVTRAQFAAWVARTFNPQPTVAAATYKDVATNHWAKNAIDQAARAQFLLPDPQGNLRPDETMTRLQVIQALSQGLALPSGDPKALSRLRDGATVPANAQAPVAAAIGSKLLVNYPDRTALTPRAGSPEPSWRSCSTRP
;
A
#
# COMPACT_ATOMS: atom_id res chain seq x y z
N GLN A 1 -31.81 59.53 33.63
CA GLN A 1 -31.81 58.05 33.44
C GLN A 1 -30.55 57.70 32.65
N ARG A 2 -29.63 56.92 33.22
CA ARG A 2 -28.42 56.42 32.54
C ARG A 2 -28.78 55.13 31.80
N PRO A 3 -28.35 54.89 30.55
CA PRO A 3 -28.51 53.60 29.91
C PRO A 3 -27.65 52.56 30.63
N GLN A 4 -28.22 51.40 30.95
CA GLN A 4 -27.45 50.26 31.44
C GLN A 4 -26.65 49.60 30.31
N PRO A 5 -25.44 49.06 30.58
CA PRO A 5 -24.69 48.29 29.60
C PRO A 5 -25.41 46.96 29.29
N PRO A 6 -25.28 46.43 28.05
CA PRO A 6 -25.90 45.16 27.69
C PRO A 6 -25.33 44.03 28.55
N THR A 7 -26.21 43.31 29.23
CA THR A 7 -25.88 42.09 29.97
C THR A 7 -25.33 41.05 29.00
N HIS A 8 -24.05 40.70 29.14
CA HIS A 8 -23.47 39.52 28.49
C HIS A 8 -24.22 38.28 28.99
N ARG A 9 -25.12 37.72 28.17
CA ARG A 9 -25.59 36.35 28.38
C ARG A 9 -24.41 35.44 28.05
N ASN A 10 -23.83 34.82 29.06
CA ASN A 10 -22.93 33.69 28.84
C ASN A 10 -23.66 32.66 27.96
N PRO A 11 -23.04 32.16 26.88
CA PRO A 11 -23.64 31.08 26.11
C PRO A 11 -23.84 29.88 27.05
N PRO A 12 -24.97 29.17 26.98
CA PRO A 12 -25.19 27.99 27.80
C PRO A 12 -24.04 26.99 27.56
N THR A 13 -23.42 26.56 28.64
CA THR A 13 -22.45 25.46 28.66
C THR A 13 -23.08 24.26 27.94
N PRO A 14 -22.41 23.63 26.94
CA PRO A 14 -22.98 22.48 26.28
C PRO A 14 -23.09 21.31 27.27
N THR A 15 -24.31 21.07 27.75
CA THR A 15 -24.67 19.84 28.45
C THR A 15 -24.51 18.70 27.46
N ALA A 16 -23.61 17.75 27.74
CA ALA A 16 -23.46 16.55 26.93
C ALA A 16 -24.80 15.79 26.90
N PRO A 17 -25.47 15.64 25.75
CA PRO A 17 -26.68 14.84 25.68
C PRO A 17 -26.33 13.38 25.86
N SER A 18 -27.12 12.67 26.67
CA SER A 18 -27.12 11.22 26.74
C SER A 18 -27.30 10.62 25.35
N ALA A 19 -26.52 9.58 25.07
CA ALA A 19 -26.34 8.94 23.78
C ALA A 19 -27.65 8.57 23.06
N GLY A 20 -27.80 9.07 21.84
CA GLY A 20 -28.79 8.60 20.87
C GLY A 20 -29.27 9.72 19.94
N PHE A 21 -28.53 10.01 18.86
CA PHE A 21 -29.07 10.87 17.81
C PHE A 21 -30.23 10.15 17.13
N SER A 22 -31.39 10.80 17.01
CA SER A 22 -32.61 10.19 16.48
C SER A 22 -32.43 9.68 15.04
N ASP A 23 -31.60 10.36 14.26
CA ASP A 23 -31.26 10.05 12.87
C ASP A 23 -30.08 9.07 12.71
N ALA A 24 -29.41 8.69 13.80
CA ALA A 24 -28.36 7.66 13.79
C ALA A 24 -28.82 6.32 14.40
N LYS A 25 -29.99 6.28 15.05
CA LYS A 25 -30.53 5.06 15.66
C LYS A 25 -30.89 4.04 14.58
N GLY A 26 -30.38 2.82 14.70
CA GLY A 26 -30.54 1.75 13.71
C GLY A 26 -29.72 1.96 12.42
N HIS A 27 -28.90 3.01 12.37
CA HIS A 27 -28.04 3.27 11.23
C HIS A 27 -26.85 2.31 11.20
N TRP A 28 -26.37 1.91 10.03
CA TRP A 28 -25.21 1.00 9.90
C TRP A 28 -23.95 1.52 10.61
N ALA A 29 -23.84 2.85 10.74
CA ALA A 29 -22.72 3.52 11.38
C ALA A 29 -22.94 3.83 12.88
N GLU A 30 -24.09 3.44 13.46
CA GLU A 30 -24.49 3.81 14.83
C GLU A 30 -23.39 3.50 15.85
N ALA A 31 -22.84 2.29 15.82
CA ALA A 31 -21.80 1.88 16.78
C ALA A 31 -20.52 2.73 16.67
N TYR A 32 -20.09 3.07 15.45
CA TYR A 32 -18.94 3.95 15.24
C TYR A 32 -19.21 5.36 15.76
N ILE A 33 -20.38 5.92 15.43
CA ILE A 33 -20.82 7.26 15.85
C ILE A 33 -20.89 7.33 17.38
N GLN A 34 -21.60 6.41 18.01
CA GLN A 34 -21.71 6.33 19.48
C GLN A 34 -20.36 6.14 20.14
N GLY A 35 -19.51 5.28 19.57
CA GLY A 35 -18.16 5.03 20.05
C GLY A 35 -17.28 6.30 20.08
N MET A 36 -17.38 7.15 19.06
CA MET A 36 -16.66 8.42 19.00
C MET A 36 -17.29 9.52 19.86
N VAL A 37 -18.62 9.63 19.88
CA VAL A 37 -19.33 10.68 20.65
C VAL A 37 -19.24 10.45 22.15
N SER A 38 -19.38 9.22 22.63
CA SER A 38 -19.23 8.87 24.06
C SER A 38 -17.84 9.19 24.62
N ARG A 39 -16.83 9.31 23.74
CA ARG A 39 -15.45 9.67 24.08
C ARG A 39 -15.14 11.15 23.81
N GLY A 40 -16.15 11.93 23.45
CA GLY A 40 -16.01 13.35 23.13
C GLY A 40 -15.22 13.64 21.85
N LEU A 41 -14.95 12.64 21.00
CA LEU A 41 -14.16 12.80 19.76
C LEU A 41 -14.98 13.44 18.63
N LEU A 42 -16.29 13.18 18.62
CA LEU A 42 -17.25 13.77 17.69
C LEU A 42 -18.42 14.40 18.44
N THR A 43 -19.08 15.35 17.79
CA THR A 43 -20.31 15.98 18.28
C THR A 43 -21.35 16.03 17.18
N GLY A 44 -22.62 15.94 17.55
CA GLY A 44 -23.74 16.21 16.66
C GLY A 44 -24.05 17.70 16.55
N PHE A 45 -25.22 18.01 16.01
CA PHE A 45 -25.71 19.35 15.82
C PHE A 45 -26.57 19.82 17.00
N PRO A 46 -26.75 21.14 17.19
CA PRO A 46 -27.59 21.69 18.26
C PRO A 46 -29.07 21.25 18.18
N ASP A 47 -29.53 20.84 17.01
CA ASP A 47 -30.87 20.31 16.76
C ASP A 47 -31.06 18.85 17.24
N GLY A 48 -30.03 18.24 17.86
CA GLY A 48 -30.08 16.88 18.37
C GLY A 48 -29.83 15.80 17.32
N THR A 49 -29.45 16.17 16.09
CA THR A 49 -29.16 15.23 14.99
C THR A 49 -27.67 15.01 14.78
N PHE A 50 -27.30 13.92 14.11
CA PHE A 50 -25.92 13.67 13.68
C PHE A 50 -25.67 14.00 12.20
N LYS A 51 -26.71 13.89 11.37
CA LYS A 51 -26.73 13.99 9.90
C LYS A 51 -25.78 12.99 9.24
N PRO A 52 -25.97 11.67 9.44
CA PRO A 52 -25.02 10.64 9.00
C PRO A 52 -24.75 10.69 7.48
N GLU A 53 -25.77 10.98 6.68
CA GLU A 53 -25.69 10.99 5.21
C GLU A 53 -25.20 12.33 4.63
N ALA A 54 -25.02 13.37 5.45
CA ALA A 54 -24.52 14.63 4.95
C ALA A 54 -23.03 14.52 4.57
N PRO A 55 -22.61 15.11 3.44
CA PRO A 55 -21.19 15.16 3.08
C PRO A 55 -20.40 16.00 4.08
N MET A 56 -19.10 15.74 4.18
CA MET A 56 -18.21 16.48 5.06
C MET A 56 -17.26 17.39 4.27
N THR A 57 -17.21 18.67 4.66
CA THR A 57 -16.27 19.62 4.06
C THR A 57 -14.84 19.38 4.55
N ARG A 58 -13.87 19.81 3.76
CA ARG A 58 -12.44 19.75 4.11
C ARG A 58 -12.13 20.44 5.44
N ALA A 59 -12.77 21.57 5.74
CA ALA A 59 -12.59 22.26 7.02
C ALA A 59 -13.16 21.45 8.21
N GLN A 60 -14.34 20.86 8.07
CA GLN A 60 -14.95 20.01 9.10
C GLN A 60 -14.10 18.77 9.38
N TYR A 61 -13.59 18.15 8.32
CA TYR A 61 -12.70 17.00 8.44
C TYR A 61 -11.36 17.38 9.11
N ALA A 62 -10.74 18.49 8.74
CA ALA A 62 -9.52 18.97 9.40
C ALA A 62 -9.72 19.24 10.90
N ALA A 63 -10.86 19.84 11.27
CA ALA A 63 -11.26 20.04 12.67
C ALA A 63 -11.39 18.71 13.44
N LEU A 64 -11.99 17.69 12.81
CA LEU A 64 -12.06 16.35 13.39
C LEU A 64 -10.67 15.75 13.60
N LEU A 65 -9.80 15.77 12.58
CA LEU A 65 -8.45 15.22 12.68
C LEU A 65 -7.62 15.90 13.77
N ALA A 66 -7.65 17.24 13.82
CA ALA A 66 -6.92 18.03 14.82
C ALA A 66 -7.36 17.74 16.27
N LYS A 67 -8.62 17.29 16.44
CA LYS A 67 -9.21 16.90 17.71
C LYS A 67 -8.87 15.46 18.10
N VAL A 68 -8.84 14.54 17.13
CA VAL A 68 -8.66 13.09 17.37
C VAL A 68 -7.18 12.70 17.52
N TYR A 69 -6.30 13.38 16.79
CA TYR A 69 -4.87 13.06 16.75
C TYR A 69 -4.01 14.18 17.30
N ASP A 70 -2.91 13.77 17.89
CA ASP A 70 -1.85 14.64 18.36
C ASP A 70 -0.50 14.01 17.98
N LEU A 71 -0.16 14.14 16.70
CA LEU A 71 1.05 13.57 16.11
C LEU A 71 2.12 14.65 15.95
N PRO A 72 3.42 14.29 15.92
CA PRO A 72 4.49 15.22 15.60
C PRO A 72 4.28 15.88 14.23
N SER A 73 4.68 17.15 14.12
CA SER A 73 4.67 17.87 12.86
C SER A 73 5.70 17.29 11.89
N VAL A 74 5.24 16.74 10.77
CA VAL A 74 6.05 16.20 9.68
C VAL A 74 6.13 17.15 8.47
N ARG A 75 5.32 18.22 8.48
CA ARG A 75 5.36 19.31 7.49
C ARG A 75 5.54 20.64 8.20
N ALA A 76 6.16 21.60 7.52
CA ALA A 76 6.21 22.98 7.97
C ALA A 76 4.79 23.59 8.03
N SER A 77 4.65 24.69 8.77
CA SER A 77 3.43 25.50 8.66
C SER A 77 3.24 25.99 7.22
N SER A 78 2.00 26.13 6.79
CA SER A 78 1.64 26.61 5.46
C SER A 78 0.62 27.74 5.58
N SER A 79 0.63 28.68 4.64
CA SER A 79 -0.44 29.67 4.46
C SER A 79 -1.22 29.34 3.20
N PHE A 80 -2.55 29.37 3.31
CA PHE A 80 -3.45 29.17 2.17
C PHE A 80 -4.13 30.49 1.84
N SER A 81 -4.18 30.85 0.56
CA SER A 81 -4.70 32.15 0.10
C SER A 81 -6.20 32.34 0.40
N ASP A 82 -6.95 31.25 0.53
CA ASP A 82 -8.38 31.21 0.80
C ASP A 82 -8.72 30.84 2.26
N LEU A 83 -7.75 30.92 3.17
CA LEU A 83 -7.90 30.59 4.59
C LEU A 83 -7.43 31.73 5.49
N PRO A 84 -8.27 32.76 5.73
CA PRO A 84 -7.89 33.87 6.59
C PRO A 84 -7.70 33.42 8.05
N SER A 85 -6.84 34.11 8.80
CA SER A 85 -6.45 33.72 10.17
C SER A 85 -7.60 33.72 11.18
N ASN A 86 -8.68 34.46 10.89
CA ASN A 86 -9.91 34.49 11.70
C ASN A 86 -10.94 33.43 11.28
N PHE A 87 -10.65 32.59 10.28
CA PHE A 87 -11.53 31.49 9.90
C PHE A 87 -11.61 30.48 11.04
N TRP A 88 -12.82 30.02 11.38
CA TRP A 88 -13.07 29.18 12.56
C TRP A 88 -12.21 27.90 12.59
N ALA A 89 -11.87 27.33 11.42
CA ALA A 89 -11.06 26.13 11.30
C ALA A 89 -9.57 26.41 11.06
N TYR A 90 -9.12 27.67 11.04
CA TYR A 90 -7.75 28.03 10.66
C TYR A 90 -6.72 27.20 11.40
N GLY A 91 -6.74 27.23 12.75
CA GLY A 91 -5.79 26.47 13.57
C GLY A 91 -5.88 24.96 13.36
N ALA A 92 -7.08 24.42 13.17
CA ALA A 92 -7.26 22.99 12.91
C ALA A 92 -6.74 22.56 11.55
N VAL A 93 -6.93 23.37 10.52
CA VAL A 93 -6.40 23.13 9.18
C VAL A 93 -4.87 23.14 9.20
N ILE A 94 -4.26 24.13 9.86
CA ILE A 94 -2.80 24.19 10.00
C ILE A 94 -2.28 22.97 10.77
N LYS A 95 -2.90 22.60 11.89
CA LYS A 95 -2.50 21.42 12.68
C LYS A 95 -2.60 20.13 11.86
N ALA A 96 -3.74 19.89 11.20
CA ALA A 96 -3.94 18.70 10.37
C ALA A 96 -2.96 18.63 9.18
N HIS A 97 -2.60 19.78 8.62
CA HIS A 97 -1.58 19.87 7.58
C HIS A 97 -0.19 19.48 8.09
N GLN A 98 0.22 20.06 9.22
CA GLN A 98 1.52 19.79 9.85
C GLN A 98 1.66 18.32 10.26
N MET A 99 0.59 17.70 10.77
CA MET A 99 0.54 16.26 11.07
C MET A 99 0.54 15.36 9.82
N GLY A 100 0.51 15.93 8.62
CA GLY A 100 0.62 15.17 7.38
C GLY A 100 -0.70 14.60 6.83
N PHE A 101 -1.84 14.82 7.50
CA PHE A 101 -3.12 14.27 7.08
C PHE A 101 -3.68 14.92 5.82
N ILE A 102 -3.57 16.25 5.68
CA ILE A 102 -4.23 16.98 4.59
C ILE A 102 -3.27 17.98 3.93
N SER A 103 -3.43 18.17 2.63
CA SER A 103 -2.67 19.14 1.84
C SER A 103 -3.61 20.11 1.15
N GLY A 104 -3.09 21.31 0.84
CA GLY A 104 -3.72 22.23 -0.10
C GLY A 104 -3.56 21.78 -1.55
N PHE A 105 -4.05 22.61 -2.45
CA PHE A 105 -3.96 22.41 -3.89
C PHE A 105 -2.71 23.12 -4.45
N PRO A 106 -2.25 22.73 -5.66
CA PRO A 106 -1.07 23.34 -6.30
C PRO A 106 -1.18 24.85 -6.53
N ASP A 107 -2.39 25.40 -6.55
CA ASP A 107 -2.67 26.84 -6.70
C ASP A 107 -2.54 27.64 -5.39
N GLY A 108 -2.10 27.00 -4.29
CA GLY A 108 -1.95 27.64 -2.98
C GLY A 108 -3.25 27.76 -2.17
N THR A 109 -4.36 27.18 -2.65
CA THR A 109 -5.64 27.18 -1.92
C THR A 109 -5.80 25.94 -1.04
N PHE A 110 -6.61 26.04 0.02
CA PHE A 110 -7.05 24.91 0.83
C PHE A 110 -8.45 24.41 0.44
N ARG A 111 -9.33 25.30 -0.03
CA ARG A 111 -10.74 25.07 -0.39
C ARG A 111 -11.56 24.53 0.80
N PRO A 112 -11.71 25.30 1.89
CA PRO A 112 -12.29 24.80 3.14
C PRO A 112 -13.76 24.35 3.03
N GLY A 113 -14.52 24.95 2.11
CA GLY A 113 -15.92 24.62 1.87
C GLY A 113 -16.15 23.45 0.90
N LEU A 114 -15.10 22.96 0.22
CA LEU A 114 -15.22 21.84 -0.71
C LEU A 114 -15.40 20.53 0.07
N ASN A 115 -16.30 19.66 -0.41
CA ASN A 115 -16.48 18.32 0.16
C ASN A 115 -15.28 17.42 -0.14
N LEU A 116 -15.01 16.48 0.75
CA LEU A 116 -14.02 15.43 0.50
C LEU A 116 -14.66 14.28 -0.26
N THR A 117 -13.92 13.70 -1.19
CA THR A 117 -14.27 12.40 -1.76
C THR A 117 -13.81 11.26 -0.85
N ARG A 118 -14.41 10.07 -1.00
CA ARG A 118 -14.01 8.86 -0.27
C ARG A 118 -12.52 8.55 -0.43
N VAL A 119 -12.01 8.62 -1.66
CA VAL A 119 -10.58 8.37 -1.92
C VAL A 119 -9.66 9.37 -1.23
N GLN A 120 -10.05 10.64 -1.14
CA GLN A 120 -9.27 11.67 -0.45
C GLN A 120 -9.21 11.42 1.06
N ALA A 121 -10.33 11.01 1.67
CA ALA A 121 -10.37 10.70 3.10
C ALA A 121 -9.50 9.48 3.46
N PHE A 122 -9.58 8.39 2.68
CA PHE A 122 -8.70 7.23 2.88
C PHE A 122 -7.22 7.58 2.72
N SER A 123 -6.89 8.31 1.66
CA SER A 123 -5.52 8.75 1.40
C SER A 123 -4.99 9.66 2.51
N SER A 124 -5.86 10.50 3.06
CA SER A 124 -5.55 11.39 4.18
C SER A 124 -5.17 10.63 5.45
N ILE A 125 -5.99 9.65 5.87
CA ILE A 125 -5.69 8.83 7.06
C ILE A 125 -4.41 8.01 6.86
N VAL A 126 -4.25 7.38 5.70
CA VAL A 126 -3.05 6.59 5.39
C VAL A 126 -1.78 7.46 5.43
N SER A 127 -1.83 8.64 4.82
CA SER A 127 -0.71 9.58 4.84
C SER A 127 -0.41 10.11 6.24
N GLY A 128 -1.43 10.52 6.99
CA GLY A 128 -1.24 11.14 8.31
C GLY A 128 -0.74 10.15 9.37
N LEU A 129 -1.17 8.89 9.29
CA LEU A 129 -0.67 7.82 10.17
C LEU A 129 0.61 7.17 9.67
N GLY A 130 1.14 7.62 8.52
CA GLY A 130 2.37 7.08 7.94
C GLY A 130 2.26 5.60 7.56
N PHE A 131 1.06 5.10 7.28
CA PHE A 131 0.86 3.73 6.82
C PHE A 131 1.43 3.56 5.40
N LYS A 132 2.07 2.41 5.16
CA LYS A 132 2.77 2.09 3.92
C LYS A 132 2.52 0.64 3.52
N ASP A 133 3.05 0.28 2.35
CA ASP A 133 3.25 -1.10 1.89
C ASP A 133 1.97 -1.90 1.58
N GLY A 134 0.87 -1.20 1.33
CA GLY A 134 -0.35 -1.78 0.76
C GLY A 134 -0.09 -2.48 -0.58
N ALA A 135 -0.31 -3.79 -0.64
CA ALA A 135 -0.19 -4.54 -1.89
C ALA A 135 -1.29 -4.13 -2.88
N ALA A 136 -0.91 -3.65 -4.08
CA ALA A 136 -1.87 -3.16 -5.08
C ALA A 136 -2.91 -4.21 -5.50
N SER A 137 -2.56 -5.50 -5.42
CA SER A 137 -3.47 -6.63 -5.65
C SER A 137 -4.71 -6.61 -4.73
N LEU A 138 -4.62 -5.99 -3.55
CA LEU A 138 -5.75 -5.86 -2.61
C LEU A 138 -6.90 -5.03 -3.18
N LEU A 139 -6.66 -4.19 -4.19
CA LEU A 139 -7.73 -3.47 -4.89
C LEU A 139 -8.67 -4.42 -5.64
N GLY A 140 -8.25 -5.66 -5.92
CA GLY A 140 -9.09 -6.68 -6.55
C GLY A 140 -10.36 -7.05 -5.79
N ILE A 141 -10.43 -6.70 -4.50
CA ILE A 141 -11.67 -6.86 -3.71
C ILE A 141 -12.80 -5.93 -4.17
N TYR A 142 -12.46 -4.81 -4.84
CA TYR A 142 -13.43 -3.81 -5.26
C TYR A 142 -13.82 -3.98 -6.74
N GLY A 143 -15.12 -4.12 -7.00
CA GLY A 143 -15.65 -4.25 -8.36
C GLY A 143 -15.49 -2.97 -9.18
N ASP A 144 -15.39 -1.82 -8.52
CA ASP A 144 -15.24 -0.49 -9.11
C ASP A 144 -13.81 0.05 -8.99
N ARG A 145 -12.81 -0.83 -8.76
CA ARG A 145 -11.39 -0.48 -8.63
C ARG A 145 -10.84 0.39 -9.77
N GLY A 146 -11.40 0.27 -10.98
CA GLY A 146 -11.02 1.10 -12.14
C GLY A 146 -11.31 2.59 -11.98
N GLN A 147 -12.16 2.98 -11.03
CA GLN A 147 -12.41 4.39 -10.70
C GLN A 147 -11.39 4.98 -9.72
N VAL A 148 -10.51 4.16 -9.13
CA VAL A 148 -9.48 4.63 -8.20
C VAL A 148 -8.40 5.36 -9.01
N PRO A 149 -8.15 6.66 -8.75
CA PRO A 149 -7.07 7.37 -9.42
C PRO A 149 -5.71 6.73 -9.15
N GLY A 150 -4.84 6.68 -10.15
CA GLY A 150 -3.53 6.00 -10.05
C GLY A 150 -2.69 6.49 -8.86
N TYR A 151 -2.73 7.79 -8.55
CA TYR A 151 -2.03 8.37 -7.39
C TYR A 151 -2.52 7.84 -6.03
N ALA A 152 -3.74 7.33 -5.96
CA ALA A 152 -4.38 6.86 -4.73
C ALA A 152 -4.38 5.33 -4.58
N ALA A 153 -4.01 4.59 -5.63
CA ALA A 153 -4.07 3.12 -5.65
C ALA A 153 -3.34 2.50 -4.45
N GLY A 154 -2.10 2.91 -4.19
CA GLY A 154 -1.32 2.43 -3.05
C GLY A 154 -1.93 2.80 -1.69
N ALA A 155 -2.53 3.99 -1.58
CA ALA A 155 -3.18 4.42 -0.35
C ALA A 155 -4.44 3.61 -0.06
N ILE A 156 -5.27 3.34 -1.07
CA ILE A 156 -6.47 2.50 -0.90
C ILE A 156 -6.10 1.04 -0.61
N ALA A 157 -5.09 0.49 -1.27
CA ALA A 157 -4.56 -0.83 -0.94
C ALA A 157 -4.11 -0.89 0.54
N THR A 158 -3.39 0.14 0.99
CA THR A 158 -2.93 0.24 2.39
C THR A 158 -4.10 0.36 3.36
N ALA A 159 -5.09 1.21 3.05
CA ALA A 159 -6.29 1.36 3.87
C ALA A 159 -7.07 0.03 3.98
N THR A 160 -7.14 -0.73 2.90
CA THR A 160 -7.76 -2.06 2.86
C THR A 160 -6.99 -3.04 3.74
N GLN A 161 -5.67 -3.11 3.58
CA GLN A 161 -4.79 -3.98 4.38
C GLN A 161 -4.89 -3.69 5.87
N LYS A 162 -4.97 -2.40 6.24
CA LYS A 162 -5.11 -1.93 7.61
C LYS A 162 -6.56 -2.01 8.14
N GLN A 163 -7.47 -2.62 7.38
CA GLN A 163 -8.90 -2.79 7.73
C GLN A 163 -9.57 -1.46 8.09
N LEU A 164 -9.23 -0.38 7.37
CA LEU A 164 -9.81 0.96 7.56
C LEU A 164 -11.09 1.14 6.74
N VAL A 165 -11.27 0.33 5.71
CA VAL A 165 -12.35 0.51 4.73
C VAL A 165 -13.63 -0.16 5.25
N VAL A 166 -14.64 0.65 5.49
CA VAL A 166 -16.01 0.21 5.75
C VAL A 166 -16.87 0.66 4.58
N ASN A 167 -17.49 -0.31 3.89
CA ASN A 167 -18.23 -0.12 2.65
C ASN A 167 -19.67 -0.58 2.85
N TYR A 168 -20.58 0.39 3.00
CA TYR A 168 -22.00 0.17 3.12
C TYR A 168 -22.72 0.58 1.83
N PRO A 169 -23.74 -0.16 1.38
CA PRO A 169 -24.20 -1.45 1.90
C PRO A 169 -23.39 -2.66 1.36
N ASN A 170 -22.59 -2.45 0.31
CA ASN A 170 -21.84 -3.53 -0.34
C ASN A 170 -20.34 -3.39 -0.05
N PRO A 171 -19.72 -4.33 0.70
CA PRO A 171 -18.29 -4.32 1.01
C PRO A 171 -17.37 -4.24 -0.22
N ARG A 172 -17.84 -4.72 -1.38
CA ARG A 172 -17.07 -4.81 -2.64
C ARG A 172 -17.18 -3.57 -3.53
N LEU A 173 -17.84 -2.50 -3.09
CA LEU A 173 -17.94 -1.25 -3.87
C LEU A 173 -17.35 -0.08 -3.07
N LEU A 174 -16.26 0.49 -3.58
CA LEU A 174 -15.54 1.57 -2.91
C LEU A 174 -16.18 2.95 -3.14
N ASN A 175 -16.77 3.18 -4.29
CA ASN A 175 -17.29 4.46 -4.80
C ASN A 175 -16.28 5.61 -4.60
N PRO A 176 -15.04 5.51 -5.12
CA PRO A 176 -13.91 6.34 -4.69
C PRO A 176 -14.09 7.84 -4.97
N LEU A 177 -14.82 8.20 -6.03
CA LEU A 177 -15.01 9.58 -6.47
C LEU A 177 -16.23 10.28 -5.85
N ARG A 178 -17.07 9.56 -5.11
CA ARG A 178 -18.23 10.14 -4.40
C ARG A 178 -17.77 10.94 -3.17
N ASP A 179 -18.50 12.01 -2.87
CA ASP A 179 -18.38 12.74 -1.60
C ASP A 179 -18.57 11.79 -0.39
N ILE A 180 -17.63 11.82 0.55
CA ILE A 180 -17.71 11.02 1.76
C ILE A 180 -18.70 11.64 2.75
N THR A 181 -19.55 10.79 3.33
CA THR A 181 -20.54 11.21 4.33
C THR A 181 -19.95 11.27 5.73
N ARG A 182 -20.65 11.94 6.65
CA ARG A 182 -20.28 12.00 8.07
C ARG A 182 -20.24 10.63 8.74
N ALA A 183 -21.16 9.73 8.39
CA ALA A 183 -21.16 8.34 8.86
C ALA A 183 -19.88 7.61 8.43
N GLU A 184 -19.49 7.75 7.17
CA GLU A 184 -18.33 7.09 6.60
C GLU A 184 -17.01 7.62 7.16
N VAL A 185 -16.91 8.94 7.36
CA VAL A 185 -15.76 9.53 8.07
C VAL A 185 -15.68 9.00 9.51
N SER A 186 -16.82 8.86 10.20
CA SER A 186 -16.84 8.32 11.56
C SER A 186 -16.34 6.88 11.60
N ALA A 187 -16.80 6.04 10.68
CA ALA A 187 -16.33 4.66 10.57
C ALA A 187 -14.82 4.60 10.22
N LEU A 188 -14.35 5.39 9.26
CA LEU A 188 -12.95 5.47 8.86
C LEU A 188 -12.04 5.90 10.03
N VAL A 189 -12.38 6.98 10.72
CA VAL A 189 -11.59 7.49 11.85
C VAL A 189 -11.63 6.48 13.00
N TYR A 190 -12.78 5.90 13.32
CA TYR A 190 -12.86 4.85 14.34
C TYR A 190 -11.95 3.66 14.01
N GLN A 191 -12.03 3.12 12.79
CA GLN A 191 -11.19 2.00 12.39
C GLN A 191 -9.70 2.33 12.41
N SER A 192 -9.34 3.57 12.07
CA SER A 192 -7.94 3.99 12.20
C SER A 192 -7.45 4.00 13.64
N LEU A 193 -8.32 4.32 14.61
CA LEU A 193 -8.01 4.27 16.04
C LEU A 193 -7.92 2.81 16.52
N VAL A 194 -8.73 1.90 15.99
CA VAL A 194 -8.58 0.45 16.22
C VAL A 194 -7.23 -0.04 15.69
N SER A 195 -6.86 0.34 14.46
CA SER A 195 -5.60 0.00 13.80
C SER A 195 -4.35 0.42 14.59
N ILE A 196 -4.43 1.51 15.36
CA ILE A 196 -3.35 1.98 16.24
C ILE A 196 -3.58 1.63 17.72
N ASN A 197 -4.43 0.64 18.02
CA ASN A 197 -4.71 0.13 19.37
C ASN A 197 -5.24 1.18 20.38
N ARG A 198 -5.95 2.20 19.89
CA ARG A 198 -6.57 3.24 20.73
C ARG A 198 -8.05 3.01 21.01
N LEU A 199 -8.71 2.15 20.25
CA LEU A 199 -10.12 1.77 20.43
C LEU A 199 -10.32 0.26 20.24
N PRO A 200 -11.34 -0.34 20.88
CA PRO A 200 -11.69 -1.75 20.65
C PRO A 200 -12.30 -1.94 19.26
N ALA A 201 -12.12 -3.14 18.70
CA ALA A 201 -12.73 -3.49 17.42
C ALA A 201 -14.27 -3.52 17.52
N ILE A 202 -14.94 -3.06 16.47
CA ILE A 202 -16.37 -3.23 16.26
C ILE A 202 -16.54 -4.32 15.20
N ASP A 203 -17.33 -5.35 15.50
CA ASP A 203 -17.70 -6.33 14.48
C ASP A 203 -18.74 -5.72 13.54
N SER A 204 -18.45 -5.80 12.25
CA SER A 204 -19.27 -5.19 11.20
C SER A 204 -19.17 -6.01 9.94
N GLN A 205 -20.33 -6.41 9.39
CA GLN A 205 -20.41 -7.05 8.08
C GLN A 205 -19.97 -6.15 6.92
N TYR A 206 -19.91 -4.84 7.15
CA TYR A 206 -19.49 -3.84 6.16
C TYR A 206 -17.98 -3.56 6.20
N LEU A 207 -17.28 -4.09 7.21
CA LEU A 207 -15.83 -4.00 7.31
C LEU A 207 -15.19 -4.86 6.22
N VAL A 208 -14.41 -4.22 5.35
CA VAL A 208 -13.65 -4.91 4.32
C VAL A 208 -12.45 -5.59 4.99
N LYS A 209 -12.56 -6.92 5.14
CA LYS A 209 -11.48 -7.77 5.63
C LYS A 209 -10.79 -8.35 4.40
N PRO A 210 -9.58 -7.89 4.03
CA PRO A 210 -8.84 -8.55 2.98
C PRO A 210 -8.50 -9.95 3.48
N ASP A 211 -8.99 -10.97 2.78
CA ASP A 211 -8.54 -12.32 3.02
C ASP A 211 -7.14 -12.46 2.42
N LEU A 212 -6.14 -12.22 3.28
CA LEU A 212 -4.73 -12.38 2.94
C LEU A 212 -4.40 -13.84 2.58
N GLY A 213 -5.27 -14.80 2.93
CA GLY A 213 -5.18 -16.21 2.55
C GLY A 213 -5.84 -16.52 1.19
N SER A 214 -6.81 -15.71 0.74
CA SER A 214 -7.39 -15.79 -0.61
C SER A 214 -6.67 -14.90 -1.64
N LEU A 215 -5.47 -14.41 -1.32
CA LEU A 215 -4.56 -13.75 -2.26
C LEU A 215 -4.02 -14.73 -3.32
N GLY A 216 -4.88 -15.58 -3.90
CA GLY A 216 -4.55 -16.25 -5.14
C GLY A 216 -4.54 -15.21 -6.24
N PHE A 217 -3.39 -14.99 -6.88
CA PHE A 217 -3.42 -14.38 -8.19
C PHE A 217 -4.27 -15.25 -9.12
N VAL A 218 -5.10 -14.64 -9.97
CA VAL A 218 -6.13 -15.35 -10.75
C VAL A 218 -5.54 -16.42 -11.67
N ASP A 219 -4.27 -16.26 -12.06
CA ASP A 219 -3.48 -17.14 -12.90
C ASP A 219 -2.57 -18.11 -12.11
N MET A 220 -2.75 -18.18 -10.79
CA MET A 220 -1.93 -19.00 -9.90
C MET A 220 -2.70 -20.15 -9.24
N GLU A 221 -3.99 -20.36 -9.54
CA GLU A 221 -4.80 -21.43 -8.92
C GLU A 221 -4.22 -22.84 -9.13
N GLN A 222 -3.63 -23.11 -10.30
CA GLN A 222 -3.05 -24.42 -10.63
C GLN A 222 -1.58 -24.35 -11.07
N HIS A 223 -0.90 -23.24 -10.78
CA HIS A 223 0.47 -23.03 -11.23
C HIS A 223 1.50 -23.65 -10.24
N TRP A 224 2.52 -24.35 -10.75
CA TRP A 224 3.53 -25.03 -9.92
C TRP A 224 4.28 -24.09 -8.95
N ALA A 225 4.44 -22.83 -9.36
CA ALA A 225 5.12 -21.83 -8.55
C ALA A 225 4.22 -21.18 -7.48
N ARG A 226 2.94 -21.58 -7.37
CA ARG A 226 1.97 -21.01 -6.42
C ARG A 226 2.50 -21.01 -5.00
N ASP A 227 2.97 -22.15 -4.53
CA ASP A 227 3.42 -22.31 -3.14
C ASP A 227 4.72 -21.52 -2.85
N PHE A 228 5.45 -21.10 -3.88
CA PHE A 228 6.61 -20.23 -3.74
C PHE A 228 6.22 -18.74 -3.79
N ILE A 229 5.27 -18.39 -4.65
CA ILE A 229 4.86 -17.00 -4.91
C ILE A 229 3.95 -16.47 -3.80
N LEU A 230 2.98 -17.27 -3.33
CA LEU A 230 2.00 -16.80 -2.35
C LEU A 230 2.63 -16.38 -1.02
N PRO A 231 3.59 -17.12 -0.42
CA PRO A 231 4.25 -16.67 0.81
C PRO A 231 5.06 -15.39 0.62
N LEU A 232 5.66 -15.19 -0.56
CA LEU A 232 6.38 -13.96 -0.89
C LEU A 232 5.42 -12.78 -1.06
N ALA A 233 4.27 -13.00 -1.70
CA ALA A 233 3.24 -11.98 -1.87
C ALA A 233 2.59 -11.60 -0.52
N ALA A 234 2.36 -12.58 0.36
CA ALA A 234 1.85 -12.36 1.71
C ALA A 234 2.79 -11.50 2.59
N GLN A 235 4.09 -11.53 2.29
CA GLN A 235 5.13 -10.71 2.93
C GLN A 235 5.41 -9.40 2.15
N SER A 236 4.63 -9.09 1.12
CA SER A 236 4.83 -7.93 0.24
C SER A 236 6.19 -7.89 -0.50
N LEU A 237 6.87 -9.03 -0.62
CA LEU A 237 8.16 -9.15 -1.31
C LEU A 237 7.98 -9.17 -2.85
N VAL A 238 6.89 -9.78 -3.31
CA VAL A 238 6.44 -9.76 -4.71
C VAL A 238 5.03 -9.22 -4.81
N GLN A 239 4.67 -8.68 -5.97
CA GLN A 239 3.37 -8.05 -6.22
C GLN A 239 2.87 -8.47 -7.59
N GLY A 240 1.56 -8.69 -7.72
CA GLY A 240 0.91 -8.92 -9.00
C GLY A 240 0.41 -7.62 -9.64
N TYR A 241 -0.23 -7.78 -10.79
CA TYR A 241 -0.75 -6.69 -11.61
C TYR A 241 -2.11 -6.21 -11.13
N MET A 242 -2.53 -5.04 -11.60
CA MET A 242 -3.80 -4.41 -11.22
C MET A 242 -5.03 -5.25 -11.60
N ASP A 243 -4.91 -6.12 -12.60
CA ASP A 243 -5.96 -7.04 -13.03
C ASP A 243 -6.18 -8.20 -12.03
N GLY A 244 -5.22 -8.45 -11.14
CA GLY A 244 -5.23 -9.56 -10.18
C GLY A 244 -4.35 -10.75 -10.60
N SER A 245 -3.65 -10.68 -11.73
CA SER A 245 -2.70 -11.69 -12.20
C SER A 245 -1.31 -11.53 -11.57
N PHE A 246 -0.50 -12.59 -11.54
CA PHE A 246 0.93 -12.54 -11.23
C PHE A 246 1.79 -12.54 -12.50
N GLN A 247 1.27 -13.13 -13.58
CA GLN A 247 1.95 -13.46 -14.83
C GLN A 247 3.19 -14.33 -14.60
N PRO A 248 3.05 -15.54 -14.02
CA PRO A 248 4.19 -16.37 -13.62
C PRO A 248 5.08 -16.83 -14.78
N GLU A 249 4.54 -16.81 -16.00
CA GLU A 249 5.25 -17.18 -17.23
C GLU A 249 5.87 -15.97 -17.96
N ALA A 250 5.56 -14.74 -17.52
CA ALA A 250 6.13 -13.55 -18.14
C ALA A 250 7.62 -13.42 -17.78
N PRO A 251 8.48 -13.08 -18.76
CA PRO A 251 9.89 -12.87 -18.48
C PRO A 251 10.10 -11.63 -17.61
N VAL A 252 11.00 -11.71 -16.64
CA VAL A 252 11.30 -10.63 -15.69
C VAL A 252 12.29 -9.64 -16.29
N THR A 253 12.02 -8.34 -16.23
CA THR A 253 12.97 -7.30 -16.64
C THR A 253 14.03 -7.03 -15.56
N ARG A 254 15.15 -6.41 -15.95
CA ARG A 254 16.21 -6.02 -15.01
C ARG A 254 15.72 -5.06 -13.93
N ALA A 255 14.82 -4.14 -14.27
CA ALA A 255 14.18 -3.25 -13.31
C ALA A 255 13.26 -3.99 -12.33
N GLN A 256 12.47 -4.95 -12.81
CA GLN A 256 11.64 -5.79 -11.95
C GLN A 256 12.48 -6.64 -10.99
N PHE A 257 13.55 -7.27 -11.51
CA PHE A 257 14.51 -7.99 -10.68
C PHE A 257 15.15 -7.10 -9.62
N ALA A 258 15.59 -5.88 -9.97
CA ALA A 258 16.13 -4.91 -9.02
C ALA A 258 15.13 -4.59 -7.90
N ALA A 259 13.86 -4.38 -8.25
CA ALA A 259 12.80 -4.12 -7.29
C ALA A 259 12.59 -5.30 -6.32
N TRP A 260 12.64 -6.54 -6.82
CA TRP A 260 12.55 -7.73 -5.97
C TRP A 260 13.75 -7.87 -5.03
N VAL A 261 14.97 -7.66 -5.55
CA VAL A 261 16.20 -7.69 -4.73
C VAL A 261 16.15 -6.65 -3.62
N ALA A 262 15.78 -5.41 -3.96
CA ALA A 262 15.69 -4.32 -2.99
C ALA A 262 14.67 -4.61 -1.88
N ARG A 263 13.50 -5.14 -2.22
CA ARG A 263 12.47 -5.51 -1.23
C ARG A 263 12.84 -6.73 -0.40
N THR A 264 13.47 -7.74 -1.03
CA THR A 264 13.73 -9.04 -0.40
C THR A 264 14.97 -9.00 0.49
N PHE A 265 16.06 -8.42 0.00
CA PHE A 265 17.35 -8.47 0.69
C PHE A 265 17.71 -7.14 1.34
N ASN A 266 17.08 -6.03 0.92
CA ASN A 266 17.43 -4.66 1.31
C ASN A 266 18.96 -4.47 1.40
N PRO A 267 19.69 -4.81 0.33
CA PRO A 267 21.12 -5.01 0.45
C PRO A 267 21.83 -3.68 0.67
N GLN A 268 22.91 -3.74 1.46
CA GLN A 268 23.73 -2.56 1.73
C GLN A 268 24.67 -2.29 0.56
N PRO A 269 24.91 -1.01 0.21
CA PRO A 269 25.88 -0.65 -0.82
C PRO A 269 27.28 -1.18 -0.52
N THR A 270 27.85 -1.93 -1.47
CA THR A 270 29.25 -2.38 -1.44
C THR A 270 30.14 -1.55 -2.37
N VAL A 271 29.54 -0.84 -3.34
CA VAL A 271 30.23 0.10 -4.24
C VAL A 271 29.56 1.49 -4.25
N ALA A 272 30.31 2.48 -4.74
CA ALA A 272 29.81 3.83 -4.94
C ALA A 272 28.65 3.87 -5.94
N ALA A 273 27.80 4.89 -5.83
CA ALA A 273 26.71 5.10 -6.78
C ALA A 273 27.28 5.41 -8.17
N ALA A 274 26.73 4.78 -9.19
CA ALA A 274 27.06 5.03 -10.59
C ALA A 274 25.86 5.68 -11.30
N THR A 275 26.14 6.46 -12.34
CA THR A 275 25.12 6.98 -13.26
C THR A 275 25.08 6.10 -14.49
N TYR A 276 23.89 5.62 -14.85
CA TYR A 276 23.66 4.82 -16.04
C TYR A 276 23.04 5.70 -17.13
N LYS A 277 23.54 5.59 -18.36
CA LYS A 277 23.13 6.45 -19.48
C LYS A 277 21.66 6.26 -19.86
N ASP A 278 21.12 5.08 -19.61
CA ASP A 278 19.80 4.61 -20.02
C ASP A 278 18.80 4.45 -18.87
N VAL A 279 19.16 4.89 -17.67
CA VAL A 279 18.26 4.90 -16.51
C VAL A 279 17.90 6.34 -16.17
N ALA A 280 16.73 6.78 -16.62
CA ALA A 280 16.23 8.12 -16.33
C ALA A 280 16.09 8.35 -14.81
N THR A 281 16.31 9.59 -14.35
CA THR A 281 16.20 9.95 -12.93
C THR A 281 14.80 9.77 -12.35
N ASN A 282 13.77 9.85 -13.20
CA ASN A 282 12.37 9.61 -12.87
C ASN A 282 11.90 8.18 -13.17
N HIS A 283 12.80 7.26 -13.51
CA HIS A 283 12.44 5.87 -13.77
C HIS A 283 11.83 5.23 -12.51
N TRP A 284 10.73 4.49 -12.65
CA TRP A 284 9.97 3.94 -11.51
C TRP A 284 10.81 3.06 -10.58
N ALA A 285 11.80 2.35 -11.14
CA ALA A 285 12.72 1.49 -10.41
C ALA A 285 14.06 2.15 -10.03
N LYS A 286 14.24 3.48 -10.22
CA LYS A 286 15.55 4.14 -10.08
C LYS A 286 16.26 3.80 -8.77
N ASN A 287 15.58 3.96 -7.64
CA ASN A 287 16.15 3.70 -6.32
C ASN A 287 16.49 2.21 -6.12
N ALA A 288 15.64 1.32 -6.62
CA ALA A 288 15.87 -0.12 -6.53
C ALA A 288 17.04 -0.57 -7.41
N ILE A 289 17.17 -0.02 -8.63
CA ILE A 289 18.31 -0.23 -9.53
C ILE A 289 19.59 0.24 -8.85
N ASP A 290 19.60 1.47 -8.30
CA ASP A 290 20.77 2.00 -7.62
C ASP A 290 21.19 1.11 -6.45
N GLN A 291 20.22 0.66 -5.64
CA GLN A 291 20.53 -0.21 -4.51
C GLN A 291 21.06 -1.58 -4.97
N ALA A 292 20.38 -2.24 -5.90
CA ALA A 292 20.78 -3.56 -6.40
C ALA A 292 22.16 -3.51 -7.09
N ALA A 293 22.43 -2.48 -7.90
CA ALA A 293 23.69 -2.35 -8.59
C ALA A 293 24.84 -1.98 -7.64
N ARG A 294 24.57 -1.11 -6.64
CA ARG A 294 25.54 -0.80 -5.58
C ARG A 294 25.85 -2.00 -4.69
N ALA A 295 24.95 -2.96 -4.62
CA ALA A 295 25.14 -4.24 -3.96
C ALA A 295 25.62 -5.37 -4.89
N GLN A 296 26.02 -5.04 -6.13
CA GLN A 296 26.58 -5.98 -7.11
C GLN A 296 25.62 -7.08 -7.60
N PHE A 297 24.31 -6.91 -7.42
CA PHE A 297 23.29 -7.79 -8.04
C PHE A 297 23.10 -7.49 -9.53
N LEU A 298 23.33 -6.24 -9.95
CA LEU A 298 23.21 -5.82 -11.35
C LEU A 298 24.48 -5.10 -11.78
N LEU A 299 25.04 -5.56 -12.91
CA LEU A 299 26.23 -4.97 -13.52
C LEU A 299 25.86 -4.31 -14.86
N PRO A 300 26.44 -3.14 -15.19
CA PRO A 300 26.28 -2.52 -16.50
C PRO A 300 26.95 -3.33 -17.61
N ASP A 301 26.47 -3.12 -18.84
CA ASP A 301 27.17 -3.58 -20.03
C ASP A 301 28.47 -2.78 -20.27
N PRO A 302 29.36 -3.21 -21.19
CA PRO A 302 30.60 -2.49 -21.49
C PRO A 302 30.40 -1.04 -21.98
N GLN A 303 29.20 -0.67 -22.42
CA GLN A 303 28.85 0.68 -22.87
C GLN A 303 28.37 1.58 -21.72
N GLY A 304 28.22 1.02 -20.51
CA GLY A 304 27.77 1.71 -19.30
C GLY A 304 26.24 1.74 -19.13
N ASN A 305 25.51 0.88 -19.85
CA ASN A 305 24.06 0.80 -19.82
C ASN A 305 23.58 -0.31 -18.87
N LEU A 306 22.46 -0.07 -18.20
CA LEU A 306 21.84 -1.03 -17.29
C LEU A 306 20.69 -1.80 -17.93
N ARG A 307 20.13 -1.30 -19.04
CA ARG A 307 19.02 -1.86 -19.82
C ARG A 307 17.84 -2.26 -18.94
N PRO A 308 17.25 -1.30 -18.18
CA PRO A 308 16.28 -1.61 -17.12
C PRO A 308 15.05 -2.38 -17.63
N ASP A 309 14.63 -2.14 -18.87
CA ASP A 309 13.43 -2.74 -19.45
C ASP A 309 13.72 -4.01 -20.27
N GLU A 310 14.98 -4.39 -20.46
CA GLU A 310 15.33 -5.67 -21.09
C GLU A 310 15.08 -6.83 -20.13
N THR A 311 14.62 -7.95 -20.68
CA THR A 311 14.35 -9.19 -19.93
C THR A 311 15.64 -9.89 -19.51
N MET A 312 15.61 -10.54 -18.35
CA MET A 312 16.71 -11.35 -17.85
C MET A 312 16.49 -12.82 -18.21
N THR A 313 17.53 -13.41 -18.80
CA THR A 313 17.63 -14.86 -18.91
C THR A 313 17.81 -15.49 -17.53
N ARG A 314 17.40 -16.75 -17.39
CA ARG A 314 17.60 -17.54 -16.17
C ARG A 314 19.08 -17.57 -15.74
N LEU A 315 20.01 -17.60 -16.70
CA LEU A 315 21.45 -17.57 -16.43
C LEU A 315 21.89 -16.23 -15.82
N GLN A 316 21.40 -15.12 -16.37
CA GLN A 316 21.70 -13.80 -15.81
C GLN A 316 21.15 -13.63 -14.39
N VAL A 317 19.95 -14.17 -14.10
CA VAL A 317 19.39 -14.16 -12.74
C VAL A 317 20.26 -14.97 -11.78
N ILE A 318 20.72 -16.15 -12.19
CA ILE A 318 21.61 -16.99 -11.37
C ILE A 318 22.94 -16.27 -11.10
N GLN A 319 23.55 -15.68 -12.12
CA GLN A 319 24.81 -14.93 -11.95
C GLN A 319 24.62 -13.73 -11.01
N ALA A 320 23.53 -12.97 -11.19
CA ALA A 320 23.18 -11.83 -10.37
C ALA A 320 22.99 -12.22 -8.88
N LEU A 321 22.25 -13.29 -8.60
CA LEU A 321 22.02 -13.77 -7.24
C LEU A 321 23.30 -14.34 -6.62
N SER A 322 24.06 -15.16 -7.36
CA SER A 322 25.33 -15.72 -6.85
C SER A 322 26.33 -14.63 -6.50
N GLN A 323 26.43 -13.59 -7.33
CA GLN A 323 27.30 -12.44 -7.09
C GLN A 323 26.81 -11.58 -5.92
N GLY A 324 25.54 -11.13 -5.96
CA GLY A 324 24.99 -10.20 -4.99
C GLY A 324 24.85 -10.80 -3.58
N LEU A 325 24.59 -12.10 -3.48
CA LEU A 325 24.58 -12.85 -2.21
C LEU A 325 25.97 -13.29 -1.75
N ALA A 326 27.03 -12.97 -2.52
CA ALA A 326 28.40 -13.38 -2.26
C ALA A 326 28.54 -14.88 -1.99
N LEU A 327 27.87 -15.71 -2.80
CA LEU A 327 27.94 -17.17 -2.63
C LEU A 327 29.38 -17.67 -2.87
N PRO A 328 29.84 -18.67 -2.10
CA PRO A 328 31.11 -19.31 -2.38
C PRO A 328 31.15 -19.86 -3.81
N SER A 329 32.31 -19.74 -4.47
CA SER A 329 32.51 -20.29 -5.81
C SER A 329 32.19 -21.79 -5.81
N GLY A 330 31.28 -22.21 -6.69
CA GLY A 330 30.88 -23.61 -6.77
C GLY A 330 31.84 -24.43 -7.63
N ASP A 331 32.00 -25.71 -7.27
CA ASP A 331 32.75 -26.69 -8.08
C ASP A 331 31.97 -26.98 -9.38
N PRO A 332 32.53 -26.68 -10.58
CA PRO A 332 31.88 -26.96 -11.86
C PRO A 332 31.44 -28.40 -12.05
N LYS A 333 32.02 -29.38 -11.32
CA LYS A 333 31.53 -30.77 -11.33
C LYS A 333 30.06 -30.90 -10.96
N ALA A 334 29.51 -29.95 -10.19
CA ALA A 334 28.08 -29.92 -9.84
C ALA A 334 27.16 -29.80 -11.07
N LEU A 335 27.64 -29.24 -12.19
CA LEU A 335 26.86 -29.11 -13.42
C LEU A 335 26.53 -30.45 -14.07
N SER A 336 27.25 -31.53 -13.73
CA SER A 336 26.92 -32.89 -14.20
C SER A 336 25.52 -33.37 -13.77
N ARG A 337 24.91 -32.71 -12.78
CA ARG A 337 23.51 -32.93 -12.37
C ARG A 337 22.49 -32.40 -13.37
N LEU A 338 22.93 -31.61 -14.35
CA LEU A 338 22.11 -30.97 -15.36
C LEU A 338 22.42 -31.57 -16.73
N ARG A 339 21.40 -32.01 -17.47
CA ARG A 339 21.50 -32.53 -18.84
C ARG A 339 22.13 -31.49 -19.79
N ASP A 340 21.85 -30.21 -19.57
CA ASP A 340 22.35 -29.09 -20.36
C ASP A 340 23.53 -28.39 -19.67
N GLY A 341 24.10 -28.99 -18.63
CA GLY A 341 25.26 -28.47 -17.88
C GLY A 341 26.46 -28.20 -18.79
N ALA A 342 26.68 -29.03 -19.81
CA ALA A 342 27.77 -28.84 -20.78
C ALA A 342 27.62 -27.59 -21.65
N THR A 343 26.41 -27.03 -21.76
CA THR A 343 26.15 -25.82 -22.56
C THR A 343 26.33 -24.52 -21.77
N VAL A 344 26.59 -24.62 -20.46
CA VAL A 344 26.79 -23.44 -19.61
C VAL A 344 28.11 -22.73 -19.97
N PRO A 345 28.08 -21.44 -20.35
CA PRO A 345 29.29 -20.67 -20.66
C PRO A 345 30.28 -20.66 -19.51
N ALA A 346 31.58 -20.65 -19.80
CA ALA A 346 32.66 -20.75 -18.79
C ALA A 346 32.53 -19.71 -17.67
N ASN A 347 32.17 -18.47 -18.00
CA ASN A 347 31.97 -17.37 -17.03
C ASN A 347 30.72 -17.54 -16.13
N ALA A 348 29.88 -18.54 -16.39
CA ALA A 348 28.68 -18.82 -15.62
C ALA A 348 28.71 -20.19 -14.90
N GLN A 349 29.73 -21.03 -15.15
CA GLN A 349 29.83 -22.36 -14.54
C GLN A 349 29.93 -22.30 -13.01
N ALA A 350 30.83 -21.49 -12.46
CA ALA A 350 30.99 -21.33 -11.02
C ALA A 350 29.73 -20.74 -10.33
N PRO A 351 29.10 -19.66 -10.86
CA PRO A 351 27.82 -19.17 -10.34
C PRO A 351 26.69 -20.19 -10.36
N VAL A 352 26.57 -20.99 -11.43
CA VAL A 352 25.57 -22.06 -11.53
C VAL A 352 25.85 -23.16 -10.52
N ALA A 353 27.12 -23.59 -10.39
CA ALA A 353 27.52 -24.57 -9.39
C ALA A 353 27.23 -24.09 -7.95
N ALA A 354 27.48 -22.81 -7.67
CA ALA A 354 27.18 -22.19 -6.37
C ALA A 354 25.68 -22.20 -6.07
N ALA A 355 24.85 -21.90 -7.07
CA ALA A 355 23.39 -21.95 -6.96
C ALA A 355 22.88 -23.38 -6.75
N ILE A 356 23.48 -24.40 -7.40
CA ILE A 356 23.19 -25.82 -7.14
C ILE A 356 23.52 -26.17 -5.68
N GLY A 357 24.72 -25.82 -5.21
CA GLY A 357 25.17 -26.10 -3.83
C GLY A 357 24.31 -25.42 -2.77
N SER A 358 23.85 -24.20 -3.06
CA SER A 358 23.01 -23.38 -2.16
C SER A 358 21.52 -23.67 -2.28
N LYS A 359 21.12 -24.67 -3.08
CA LYS A 359 19.71 -25.05 -3.33
C LYS A 359 18.83 -23.89 -3.84
N LEU A 360 19.40 -22.98 -4.61
CA LEU A 360 18.68 -21.84 -5.22
C LEU A 360 17.97 -22.19 -6.52
N LEU A 361 18.26 -23.37 -7.10
CA LEU A 361 17.66 -23.81 -8.35
C LEU A 361 16.45 -24.70 -8.11
N VAL A 362 15.27 -24.18 -8.46
CA VAL A 362 14.06 -24.98 -8.66
C VAL A 362 13.90 -25.18 -10.17
N ASN A 363 14.07 -26.42 -10.63
CA ASN A 363 13.93 -26.80 -12.03
C ASN A 363 12.59 -27.52 -12.21
N TYR A 364 11.72 -26.96 -13.04
CA TYR A 364 10.40 -27.50 -13.36
C TYR A 364 10.12 -27.31 -14.86
N PRO A 365 9.40 -28.24 -15.53
CA PRO A 365 9.05 -29.58 -15.05
C PRO A 365 10.26 -30.53 -15.05
N ASP A 366 11.26 -30.26 -15.91
CA ASP A 366 12.47 -31.06 -15.96
C ASP A 366 13.46 -30.62 -14.89
N ARG A 367 13.58 -31.43 -13.83
CA ARG A 367 14.51 -31.21 -12.71
C ARG A 367 15.99 -31.20 -13.14
N THR A 368 16.29 -31.76 -14.31
CA THR A 368 17.64 -31.93 -14.83
C THR A 368 18.04 -30.90 -15.87
N ALA A 369 17.25 -29.85 -16.11
CA ALA A 369 17.61 -28.83 -17.11
C ALA A 369 17.56 -27.41 -16.55
N LEU A 370 18.51 -26.56 -16.94
CA LEU A 370 18.41 -25.12 -16.75
C LEU A 370 17.43 -24.49 -17.74
N THR A 371 17.35 -25.04 -18.95
CA THR A 371 16.45 -24.57 -20.01
C THR A 371 15.22 -25.51 -20.13
N PRO A 372 13.99 -24.99 -19.93
CA PRO A 372 12.79 -25.76 -20.25
C PRO A 372 12.76 -26.16 -21.72
N ARG A 373 12.24 -27.36 -22.05
CA ARG A 373 12.03 -27.74 -23.46
C ARG A 373 10.91 -26.88 -24.05
N ALA A 374 11.16 -26.28 -25.22
CA ALA A 374 10.13 -25.58 -25.98
C ALA A 374 8.92 -26.50 -26.25
N GLY A 375 7.72 -26.08 -25.85
CA GLY A 375 6.46 -26.78 -26.15
C GLY A 375 6.15 -28.03 -25.30
N SER A 376 6.68 -28.15 -24.08
CA SER A 376 6.36 -29.29 -23.20
C SER A 376 4.93 -29.16 -22.64
N PRO A 377 4.01 -30.13 -22.87
CA PRO A 377 2.67 -30.09 -22.28
C PRO A 377 2.72 -30.31 -20.76
N GLU A 378 1.76 -29.70 -20.05
CA GLU A 378 1.59 -29.84 -18.61
C GLU A 378 1.43 -31.31 -18.21
N PRO A 379 2.23 -31.84 -17.26
CA PRO A 379 1.95 -33.14 -16.68
C PRO A 379 0.70 -33.04 -15.78
N SER A 380 -0.27 -33.93 -16.00
CA SER A 380 -1.46 -34.08 -15.16
C SER A 380 -1.07 -34.39 -13.71
N TRP A 381 -1.50 -33.55 -12.77
CA TRP A 381 -1.06 -33.59 -11.38
C TRP A 381 -1.77 -34.65 -10.52
N ARG A 382 -0.97 -35.40 -9.75
CA ARG A 382 -1.34 -35.89 -8.41
C ARG A 382 -0.65 -34.98 -7.41
N SER A 383 -1.42 -34.47 -6.45
CA SER A 383 -0.97 -33.62 -5.35
C SER A 383 0.31 -34.12 -4.71
N CYS A 384 1.33 -33.27 -4.61
CA CYS A 384 2.39 -33.43 -3.61
C CYS A 384 1.78 -33.13 -2.23
N SER A 385 0.91 -34.02 -1.74
CA SER A 385 0.53 -34.02 -0.34
C SER A 385 1.71 -34.58 0.46
N THR A 386 2.21 -33.75 1.36
CA THR A 386 2.80 -34.14 2.65
C THR A 386 3.85 -35.25 2.61
N ARG A 387 5.13 -34.89 2.66
CA ARG A 387 6.11 -35.59 3.51
C ARG A 387 7.05 -34.58 4.19
N PRO A 388 7.42 -34.87 5.45
CA PRO A 388 7.80 -33.88 6.46
C PRO A 388 9.15 -33.21 6.24
#